data_AF-A0A7G8WHI0-F1
#
_entry.id   AF-A0A7G8WHI0-F1
#
_cell.length_a   1.000
_cell.length_b   1.000
_cell.length_c   1.000
_cell.angle_alpha   90.00
_cell.angle_beta   90.00
_cell.angle_gamma   90.00
#
_symmetry.space_group_name_H-M   'P 1'
#
loop_
_entity.id
_entity.type
_entity.pdbx_description
1 polymer ?
#
loop_
_entity_poly.entity_id
_entity_poly.type
_entity_poly.pdbx_seq_one_letter_code
_entity_poly.pdbx_strand_id
1 'polypeptide(L)'
;MNTDTDLHTELDALAGRAPSDADVRRALAGRIDLRARRRRTVALVAAAAAVVLFAGGVGITGALMSHRTAGPAAPTPMVSTARPERSSTAAGIAAAQRAVVTGYLNAVKAGDCVAADRYLVAGKAQVGSGDLCQAGSLRLIGYQIAGVPAMPSPDEAVLAVTITTSGGDGSIPDGDTTWFLDLHRQTGGDWLLTGGGTGP
;
A
#
# COMPACT_ATOMS: atom_id res chain seq x y z
N MET A 1 20.07 25.98 -33.45
CA MET A 1 19.91 27.28 -32.75
C MET A 1 18.50 27.71 -33.06
N ASN A 2 17.54 27.25 -32.27
CA ASN A 2 16.12 27.51 -32.53
C ASN A 2 15.87 28.97 -32.17
N THR A 3 15.23 29.69 -33.08
CA THR A 3 14.89 31.10 -32.88
C THR A 3 13.77 31.20 -31.85
N ASP A 4 13.68 32.33 -31.15
CA ASP A 4 12.66 32.60 -30.12
C ASP A 4 11.23 32.32 -30.61
N THR A 5 11.01 32.50 -31.92
CA THR A 5 9.76 32.24 -32.63
C THR A 5 9.38 30.75 -32.64
N ASP A 6 10.36 29.84 -32.69
CA ASP A 6 10.14 28.39 -32.69
C ASP A 6 9.66 27.92 -31.32
N LEU A 7 10.24 28.46 -30.24
CA LEU A 7 9.84 28.17 -28.87
C LEU A 7 8.42 28.64 -28.57
N HIS A 8 8.06 29.85 -29.01
CA HIS A 8 6.69 30.36 -28.86
C HIS A 8 5.66 29.49 -29.59
N THR A 9 5.99 29.03 -30.80
CA THR A 9 5.09 28.18 -31.60
C THR A 9 4.89 26.81 -30.95
N GLU A 10 5.95 26.22 -30.38
CA GLU A 10 5.87 24.95 -29.68
C GLU A 10 5.10 25.08 -28.35
N LEU A 11 5.26 26.19 -27.63
CA LEU A 11 4.54 26.45 -26.38
C LEU A 11 3.03 26.63 -26.62
N ASP A 12 2.64 27.35 -27.68
CA ASP A 12 1.24 27.53 -28.06
C ASP A 12 0.61 26.21 -28.52
N ALA A 13 1.37 25.36 -29.21
CA ALA A 13 0.94 24.03 -29.61
C ALA A 13 0.72 23.10 -28.39
N LEU A 14 1.53 23.24 -27.34
CA LEU A 14 1.38 22.49 -26.08
C LEU A 14 0.20 23.02 -25.25
N ALA A 15 0.03 24.34 -25.17
CA ALA A 15 -1.10 24.98 -24.48
C ALA A 15 -2.44 24.60 -25.10
N GLY A 16 -2.51 24.46 -26.43
CA GLY A 16 -3.71 24.02 -27.14
C GLY A 16 -4.10 22.55 -26.91
N ARG A 17 -3.19 21.71 -26.39
CA ARG A 17 -3.45 20.30 -26.05
C ARG A 17 -3.76 20.08 -24.57
N ALA A 18 -3.68 21.12 -23.74
CA ALA A 18 -4.04 21.01 -22.34
C ALA A 18 -5.55 20.75 -22.22
N PRO A 19 -5.98 19.79 -21.38
CA PRO A 19 -7.40 19.55 -21.13
C PRO A 19 -8.02 20.83 -20.59
N SER A 20 -9.19 21.19 -21.10
CA SER A 20 -9.87 22.40 -20.63
C SER A 20 -10.24 22.24 -19.16
N ASP A 21 -10.32 23.34 -18.43
CA ASP A 21 -10.79 23.33 -17.04
C ASP A 21 -12.19 22.68 -16.91
N ALA A 22 -13.02 22.78 -17.94
CA ALA A 22 -14.30 22.08 -18.01
C ALA A 22 -14.14 20.55 -18.06
N ASP A 23 -13.11 20.03 -18.74
CA ASP A 23 -12.82 18.59 -18.81
C ASP A 23 -12.30 18.06 -17.48
N VAL A 24 -11.43 18.83 -16.81
CA VAL A 24 -10.93 18.51 -15.47
C VAL A 24 -12.09 18.45 -14.46
N ARG A 25 -12.97 19.46 -14.46
CA ARG A 25 -14.16 19.48 -13.59
C ARG A 25 -15.11 18.32 -13.89
N ARG A 26 -15.32 17.97 -15.16
CA ARG A 26 -16.19 16.85 -15.57
C ARG A 26 -15.62 15.50 -15.11
N ALA A 27 -14.31 15.30 -15.25
CA ALA A 27 -13.64 14.10 -14.75
C ALA A 27 -13.71 13.97 -13.22
N LEU A 28 -13.53 15.09 -12.50
CA LEU A 28 -13.64 15.11 -11.04
C LEU A 28 -15.07 14.83 -10.56
N ALA A 29 -16.08 15.44 -11.20
CA ALA A 29 -17.49 15.20 -10.90
C ALA A 29 -17.88 13.73 -11.10
N GLY A 30 -17.42 13.09 -12.18
CA GLY A 30 -17.62 11.66 -12.41
C GLY A 30 -17.03 10.78 -11.31
N ARG A 31 -15.83 11.13 -10.82
CA ARG A 31 -15.18 10.42 -9.70
C ARG A 31 -15.94 10.56 -8.38
N ILE A 32 -16.50 11.74 -8.10
CA ILE A 32 -17.32 11.99 -6.89
C ILE A 32 -18.63 11.19 -6.94
N ASP A 33 -19.31 11.19 -8.10
CA ASP A 33 -20.58 10.47 -8.25
C ASP A 33 -20.39 8.94 -8.13
N LEU A 34 -19.28 8.41 -8.66
CA LEU A 34 -18.91 7.00 -8.48
C LEU A 34 -18.64 6.65 -7.00
N ARG A 35 -18.00 7.55 -6.24
CA ARG A 35 -17.82 7.39 -4.78
C ARG A 35 -19.16 7.42 -4.04
N ALA A 36 -20.09 8.29 -4.43
CA ALA A 36 -21.41 8.40 -3.83
C ALA A 36 -22.26 7.15 -4.08
N ARG A 37 -22.23 6.58 -5.30
CA ARG A 37 -22.92 5.32 -5.62
C ARG A 37 -22.37 4.15 -4.82
N ARG A 38 -21.04 4.04 -4.66
CA ARG A 38 -20.40 2.96 -3.87
C ARG A 38 -20.78 2.97 -2.39
N ARG A 39 -20.92 4.15 -1.76
CA ARG A 39 -21.36 4.24 -0.35
C ARG A 39 -22.75 3.64 -0.14
N ARG A 40 -23.64 3.77 -1.13
CA ARG A 40 -25.00 3.21 -1.05
C ARG A 40 -25.02 1.69 -1.21
N THR A 41 -24.10 1.11 -1.98
CA THR A 41 -24.03 -0.34 -2.19
C THR A 41 -23.42 -1.10 -1.01
N VAL A 42 -22.42 -0.52 -0.33
CA VAL A 42 -21.77 -1.13 0.85
C VAL A 42 -22.74 -1.28 2.03
N ALA A 43 -23.68 -0.34 2.20
CA ALA A 43 -24.71 -0.42 3.23
C ALA A 43 -25.66 -1.62 3.05
N LEU A 44 -25.86 -2.10 1.81
CA LEU A 44 -26.74 -3.24 1.53
C LEU A 44 -26.05 -4.59 1.77
N VAL A 45 -24.73 -4.69 1.57
CA VAL A 45 -23.99 -5.96 1.72
C VAL A 45 -23.70 -6.28 3.19
N ALA A 46 -23.50 -5.27 4.04
CA ALA A 46 -23.27 -5.46 5.47
C ALA A 46 -24.47 -6.10 6.20
N ALA A 47 -25.69 -5.92 5.70
CA ALA A 47 -26.89 -6.51 6.28
C ALA A 47 -27.00 -8.04 6.07
N ALA A 48 -26.29 -8.61 5.09
CA ALA A 48 -26.41 -10.03 4.74
C ALA A 48 -25.42 -10.96 5.47
N ALA A 49 -24.30 -10.44 5.98
CA ALA A 49 -23.22 -11.25 6.55
C ALA A 49 -23.38 -11.60 8.04
N ALA A 50 -24.37 -11.02 8.74
CA ALA A 50 -24.51 -11.16 10.19
C ALA A 50 -25.19 -12.47 10.66
N VAL A 51 -25.57 -13.39 9.77
CA VAL A 51 -26.48 -14.51 10.12
C VAL A 51 -25.77 -15.88 10.35
N VAL A 52 -24.48 -16.06 10.06
CA VAL A 52 -23.96 -17.45 9.84
C VAL A 52 -23.02 -18.05 10.90
N LEU A 53 -22.47 -17.35 11.89
CA LEU A 53 -21.38 -17.96 12.71
C LEU A 53 -21.65 -18.01 14.24
N PHE A 54 -22.50 -18.96 14.65
CA PHE A 54 -22.52 -19.52 16.01
C PHE A 54 -22.54 -21.05 15.94
N ALA A 55 -21.39 -21.70 15.68
CA ALA A 55 -21.22 -23.14 15.89
C ALA A 55 -19.75 -23.56 15.93
N GLY A 56 -19.30 -24.07 17.09
CA GLY A 56 -18.07 -24.86 17.29
C GLY A 56 -16.88 -24.05 17.86
N GLY A 57 -16.25 -24.36 19.01
CA GLY A 57 -16.31 -25.52 19.89
C GLY A 57 -14.90 -26.09 20.16
N VAL A 58 -14.37 -25.83 21.36
CA VAL A 58 -13.48 -26.66 22.24
C VAL A 58 -12.14 -27.24 21.73
N GLY A 59 -11.08 -27.08 22.53
CA GLY A 59 -9.92 -28.00 22.57
C GLY A 59 -8.82 -27.62 23.57
N ILE A 60 -8.72 -28.37 24.68
CA ILE A 60 -7.75 -28.23 25.79
C ILE A 60 -6.68 -29.34 25.67
N THR A 61 -5.47 -29.07 26.21
CA THR A 61 -4.51 -29.96 26.92
C THR A 61 -3.10 -30.06 26.33
N GLY A 62 -2.11 -30.01 27.24
CA GLY A 62 -0.71 -30.34 26.97
C GLY A 62 0.26 -29.78 28.03
N ALA A 63 0.37 -30.48 29.16
CA ALA A 63 1.28 -30.19 30.26
C ALA A 63 2.75 -30.47 29.94
N LEU A 64 3.69 -29.74 30.55
CA LEU A 64 5.03 -30.25 30.86
C LEU A 64 5.53 -29.67 32.19
N MET A 65 5.87 -30.57 33.11
CA MET A 65 6.51 -30.30 34.39
C MET A 65 7.97 -29.86 34.21
N SER A 66 8.47 -29.02 35.11
CA SER A 66 9.90 -28.92 35.41
C SER A 66 10.10 -28.52 36.86
N HIS A 67 10.57 -29.48 37.65
CA HIS A 67 11.13 -29.25 38.98
C HIS A 67 12.58 -28.80 38.84
N ARG A 68 12.98 -27.66 39.43
CA ARG A 68 14.35 -27.41 39.88
C ARG A 68 14.37 -26.61 41.19
N THR A 69 14.68 -27.36 42.24
CA THR A 69 15.58 -27.12 43.37
C THR A 69 16.02 -25.69 43.71
N ALA A 70 15.82 -25.33 44.99
CA ALA A 70 16.33 -24.14 45.65
C ALA A 70 17.86 -24.19 45.87
N GLY A 71 18.53 -23.04 45.72
CA GLY A 71 19.92 -22.77 46.09
C GLY A 71 20.19 -21.25 46.06
N PRO A 72 21.06 -20.70 46.92
CA PRO A 72 20.86 -19.37 47.52
C PRO A 72 21.54 -18.18 46.80
N ALA A 73 20.92 -17.01 47.01
CA ALA A 73 21.42 -15.63 46.97
C ALA A 73 22.59 -15.26 46.00
N ALA A 74 22.23 -14.56 44.92
CA ALA A 74 23.12 -13.70 44.15
C ALA A 74 22.35 -12.43 43.71
N PRO A 75 23.04 -11.30 43.46
CA PRO A 75 22.54 -9.96 43.75
C PRO A 75 21.38 -9.54 42.85
N THR A 76 20.50 -8.73 43.43
CA THR A 76 19.34 -8.09 42.79
C THR A 76 19.65 -7.66 41.35
N PRO A 77 18.96 -8.19 40.32
CA PRO A 77 19.01 -7.58 39.02
C PRO A 77 18.43 -6.18 39.18
N MET A 78 19.21 -5.15 38.82
CA MET A 78 18.63 -3.83 38.58
C MET A 78 17.48 -4.05 37.61
N VAL A 79 16.26 -3.72 38.05
CA VAL A 79 15.09 -3.67 37.21
C VAL A 79 15.39 -2.61 36.16
N SER A 80 15.91 -3.07 35.02
CA SER A 80 15.97 -2.27 33.82
C SER A 80 14.50 -2.02 33.47
N THR A 81 14.03 -0.81 33.73
CA THR A 81 12.78 -0.27 33.21
C THR A 81 12.94 -0.02 31.71
N ALA A 82 13.48 -1.00 30.98
CA ALA A 82 13.41 -1.03 29.53
C ALA A 82 11.94 -1.26 29.21
N ARG A 83 11.28 -0.21 28.75
CA ARG A 83 9.95 -0.24 28.14
C ARG A 83 10.01 -1.14 26.89
N PRO A 84 9.62 -2.43 26.91
CA PRO A 84 9.93 -3.32 25.79
C PRO A 84 8.79 -3.40 24.76
N GLU A 85 7.54 -3.15 25.15
CA GLU A 85 6.41 -3.62 24.34
C GLU A 85 6.05 -2.69 23.17
N ARG A 86 6.17 -1.36 23.35
CA ARG A 86 5.74 -0.41 22.31
C ARG A 86 6.71 -0.31 21.13
N SER A 87 8.01 -0.46 21.37
CA SER A 87 9.02 -0.37 20.31
C SER A 87 9.11 -1.66 19.49
N SER A 88 8.97 -2.83 20.15
CA SER A 88 8.91 -4.13 19.47
C SER A 88 7.68 -4.25 18.55
N THR A 89 6.52 -3.73 19.00
CA THR A 89 5.28 -3.79 18.22
C THR A 89 5.32 -2.86 17.01
N ALA A 90 5.79 -1.62 17.18
CA ALA A 90 5.92 -0.67 16.08
C ALA A 90 6.93 -1.15 15.02
N ALA A 91 8.07 -1.70 15.45
CA ALA A 91 9.05 -2.31 14.55
C ALA A 91 8.46 -3.52 13.81
N GLY A 92 7.69 -4.36 14.50
CA GLY A 92 6.98 -5.50 13.89
C GLY A 92 5.95 -5.06 12.85
N ILE A 93 5.17 -4.01 13.12
CA ILE A 93 4.20 -3.45 12.16
C ILE A 93 4.91 -2.90 10.92
N ALA A 94 5.97 -2.10 11.12
CA ALA A 94 6.75 -1.54 10.01
C ALA A 94 7.39 -2.65 9.15
N ALA A 95 7.86 -3.74 9.77
CA ALA A 95 8.39 -4.89 9.06
C ALA A 95 7.31 -5.61 8.23
N ALA A 96 6.10 -5.79 8.78
CA ALA A 96 4.98 -6.40 8.06
C ALA A 96 4.56 -5.55 6.84
N GLN A 97 4.43 -4.24 7.00
CA GLN A 97 4.10 -3.31 5.90
C GLN A 97 5.16 -3.35 4.80
N ARG A 98 6.44 -3.34 5.18
CA ARG A 98 7.55 -3.46 4.23
C ARG A 98 7.55 -4.81 3.51
N ALA A 99 7.19 -5.90 4.19
CA ALA A 99 7.10 -7.23 3.59
C ALA A 99 6.01 -7.28 2.49
N VAL A 100 4.85 -6.65 2.74
CA VAL A 100 3.76 -6.54 1.74
C VAL A 100 4.24 -5.78 0.50
N VAL A 101 4.84 -4.59 0.69
CA VAL A 101 5.40 -3.79 -0.41
C VAL A 101 6.48 -4.55 -1.18
N THR A 102 7.38 -5.24 -0.47
CA THR A 102 8.45 -6.03 -1.07
C THR A 102 7.90 -7.19 -1.91
N GLY A 103 6.91 -7.90 -1.39
CA GLY A 103 6.26 -9.00 -2.10
C GLY A 103 5.58 -8.53 -3.38
N TYR A 104 4.82 -7.43 -3.30
CA TYR A 104 4.18 -6.81 -4.45
C TYR A 104 5.20 -6.38 -5.52
N LEU A 105 6.22 -5.61 -5.15
CA LEU A 105 7.21 -5.09 -6.11
C LEU A 105 8.05 -6.21 -6.75
N ASN A 106 8.33 -7.29 -6.02
CA ASN A 106 8.99 -8.47 -6.60
C ASN A 106 8.12 -9.16 -7.64
N ALA A 107 6.82 -9.31 -7.38
CA ALA A 107 5.88 -9.88 -8.33
C ALA A 107 5.74 -9.00 -9.59
N VAL A 108 5.59 -7.68 -9.41
CA VAL A 108 5.56 -6.71 -10.53
C VAL A 108 6.86 -6.76 -11.35
N LYS A 109 8.02 -6.77 -10.69
CA LYS A 109 9.33 -6.87 -11.37
C LYS A 109 9.49 -8.17 -12.16
N ALA A 110 8.91 -9.26 -11.68
CA ALA A 110 8.87 -10.53 -12.39
C ALA A 110 7.83 -10.57 -13.53
N GLY A 111 6.97 -9.57 -13.65
CA GLY A 111 5.84 -9.58 -14.58
C GLY A 111 4.71 -10.53 -14.16
N ASP A 112 4.70 -10.99 -12.91
CA ASP A 112 3.67 -11.89 -12.37
C ASP A 112 2.57 -11.07 -11.68
N CYS A 113 1.65 -10.53 -12.48
CA CYS A 113 0.56 -9.72 -11.95
C CYS A 113 -0.47 -10.51 -11.14
N VAL A 114 -0.60 -11.82 -11.38
CA VAL A 114 -1.46 -12.69 -10.58
C VAL A 114 -0.91 -12.86 -9.16
N ALA A 115 0.42 -12.95 -9.02
CA ALA A 115 1.05 -12.94 -7.71
C ALA A 115 0.97 -11.56 -7.05
N ALA A 116 1.13 -10.47 -7.82
CA ALA A 116 1.05 -9.11 -7.32
C ALA A 116 -0.34 -8.79 -6.72
N ASP A 117 -1.41 -9.25 -7.37
CA ASP A 117 -2.80 -9.04 -6.93
C ASP A 117 -3.09 -9.56 -5.52
N ARG A 118 -2.33 -10.55 -5.03
CA ARG A 118 -2.47 -11.10 -3.67
C ARG A 118 -2.15 -10.08 -2.58
N TYR A 119 -1.39 -9.04 -2.92
CA TYR A 119 -1.02 -7.97 -2.00
C TYR A 119 -1.97 -6.79 -2.06
N LEU A 120 -2.95 -6.79 -2.98
CA LEU A 120 -3.92 -5.72 -3.15
C LEU A 120 -5.21 -6.05 -2.37
N VAL A 121 -5.89 -5.00 -1.87
CA VAL A 121 -7.28 -5.14 -1.43
C VAL A 121 -8.13 -5.56 -2.62
N ALA A 122 -9.03 -6.53 -2.42
CA ALA A 122 -9.90 -7.05 -3.48
C ALA A 122 -10.61 -5.92 -4.25
N GLY A 123 -10.53 -5.99 -5.59
CA GLY A 123 -11.13 -4.99 -6.49
C GLY A 123 -10.32 -3.70 -6.69
N LYS A 124 -9.04 -3.66 -6.25
CA LYS A 124 -8.13 -2.52 -6.45
C LYS A 124 -7.13 -2.67 -7.62
N ALA A 125 -7.09 -3.81 -8.29
CA ALA A 125 -6.32 -4.04 -9.53
C ALA A 125 -6.88 -3.30 -10.77
N GLN A 126 -7.46 -2.10 -10.58
CA GLN A 126 -8.09 -1.32 -11.65
C GLN A 126 -7.12 -0.25 -12.17
N VAL A 127 -7.14 -0.01 -13.49
CA VAL A 127 -6.38 1.07 -14.13
C VAL A 127 -6.56 2.41 -13.39
N GLY A 128 -5.44 3.08 -13.09
CA GLY A 128 -5.43 4.37 -12.39
C GLY A 128 -5.63 4.29 -10.88
N SER A 129 -5.57 3.09 -10.27
CA SER A 129 -5.51 2.91 -8.81
C SER A 129 -4.12 3.09 -8.23
N GLY A 130 -3.10 3.21 -9.08
CA GLY A 130 -1.69 3.16 -8.69
C GLY A 130 -1.07 1.76 -8.77
N ASP A 131 -1.81 0.78 -9.29
CA ASP A 131 -1.29 -0.55 -9.57
C ASP A 131 -0.37 -0.52 -10.80
N LEU A 132 0.90 -0.84 -10.57
CA LEU A 132 1.96 -0.89 -11.58
C LEU A 132 1.70 -1.99 -12.63
N CYS A 133 0.94 -3.04 -12.31
CA CYS A 133 0.62 -4.11 -13.24
C CYS A 133 -0.37 -3.69 -14.35
N GLN A 134 -1.10 -2.60 -14.16
CA GLN A 134 -2.09 -2.13 -15.14
C GLN A 134 -1.53 -1.04 -16.07
N ALA A 135 -0.26 -0.64 -15.89
CA ALA A 135 0.38 0.43 -16.66
C ALA A 135 0.91 -0.03 -18.03
N GLY A 136 0.09 -0.76 -18.80
CA GLY A 136 0.40 -1.15 -20.18
C GLY A 136 1.71 -1.94 -20.33
N SER A 137 2.66 -1.37 -21.08
CA SER A 137 3.98 -1.96 -21.34
C SER A 137 5.02 -1.69 -20.23
N LEU A 138 4.57 -1.22 -19.06
CA LEU A 138 5.46 -0.92 -17.95
C LEU A 138 6.23 -2.13 -17.49
N ARG A 139 7.54 -1.94 -17.39
CA ARG A 139 8.46 -2.89 -16.78
C ARG A 139 9.16 -2.25 -15.60
N LEU A 140 9.00 -2.84 -14.42
CA LEU A 140 9.75 -2.48 -13.23
C LEU A 140 11.15 -3.12 -13.30
N ILE A 141 12.18 -2.30 -13.33
CA ILE A 141 13.59 -2.73 -13.42
C ILE A 141 14.17 -2.93 -12.01
N GLY A 142 13.87 -2.01 -11.11
CA GLY A 142 14.44 -1.97 -9.76
C GLY A 142 13.58 -1.14 -8.81
N TYR A 143 13.86 -1.27 -7.52
CA TYR A 143 13.22 -0.44 -6.51
C TYR A 143 14.08 -0.34 -5.24
N GLN A 144 13.87 0.73 -4.48
CA GLN A 144 14.44 0.96 -3.17
C GLN A 144 13.36 1.50 -2.23
N ILE A 145 13.08 0.77 -1.15
CA ILE A 145 12.10 1.20 -0.14
C ILE A 145 12.78 2.15 0.85
N ALA A 146 12.25 3.36 1.00
CA ALA A 146 12.84 4.38 1.85
C ALA A 146 12.24 4.37 3.26
N GLY A 147 13.11 4.50 4.27
CA GLY A 147 12.72 4.92 5.62
C GLY A 147 11.70 4.05 6.35
N VAL A 148 11.06 4.66 7.35
CA VAL A 148 9.95 4.09 8.12
C VAL A 148 8.64 4.52 7.45
N PRO A 149 7.62 3.65 7.35
CA PRO A 149 6.32 4.04 6.82
C PRO A 149 5.73 5.25 7.55
N ALA A 150 5.14 6.18 6.80
CA ALA A 150 4.31 7.21 7.40
C ALA A 150 2.99 6.58 7.86
N MET A 151 2.48 6.98 9.02
CA MET A 151 1.27 6.41 9.63
C MET A 151 0.22 7.50 9.85
N PRO A 152 -0.62 7.82 8.85
CA PRO A 152 -1.70 8.80 9.00
C PRO A 152 -2.72 8.39 10.07
N SER A 153 -2.94 7.08 10.24
CA SER A 153 -3.79 6.49 11.26
C SER A 153 -3.24 5.11 11.67
N PRO A 154 -3.76 4.46 12.74
CA PRO A 154 -3.29 3.13 13.16
C PRO A 154 -3.45 2.02 12.10
N ASP A 155 -4.39 2.22 11.18
CA ASP A 155 -4.79 1.25 10.16
C ASP A 155 -4.40 1.71 8.75
N GLU A 156 -3.67 2.81 8.61
CA GLU A 156 -3.17 3.31 7.32
C GLU A 156 -1.66 3.51 7.40
N ALA A 157 -0.99 3.16 6.31
CA ALA A 157 0.43 3.41 6.17
C ALA A 157 0.77 3.81 4.73
N VAL A 158 1.75 4.69 4.59
CA VAL A 158 2.27 5.10 3.28
C VAL A 158 3.77 4.83 3.26
N LEU A 159 4.21 4.04 2.28
CA LEU A 159 5.64 3.81 2.03
C LEU A 159 6.08 4.56 0.77
N ALA A 160 7.12 5.39 0.93
CA ALA A 160 7.83 5.95 -0.20
C ALA A 160 8.83 4.93 -0.75
N VAL A 161 8.78 4.69 -2.05
CA VAL A 161 9.66 3.77 -2.76
C VAL A 161 10.21 4.49 -3.98
N THR A 162 11.52 4.47 -4.17
CA THR A 162 12.10 4.84 -5.47
C THR A 162 11.98 3.63 -6.38
N ILE A 163 11.23 3.73 -7.48
CA ILE A 163 11.11 2.69 -8.50
C ILE A 163 11.90 3.11 -9.74
N THR A 164 12.51 2.16 -10.42
CA THR A 164 13.14 2.35 -11.73
C THR A 164 12.30 1.63 -12.76
N THR A 165 11.71 2.35 -13.71
CA THR A 165 10.80 1.80 -14.73
C THR A 165 11.30 2.01 -16.14
N SER A 166 10.86 1.15 -17.06
CA SER A 166 10.99 1.36 -18.51
C SER A 166 9.71 0.92 -19.20
N GLY A 167 9.29 1.64 -20.21
CA GLY A 167 8.01 1.39 -20.84
C GLY A 167 6.87 1.80 -19.91
N GLY A 168 5.72 2.07 -20.50
CA GLY A 168 4.55 2.57 -19.81
C GLY A 168 3.60 3.20 -20.79
N ASP A 169 2.42 3.56 -20.31
CA ASP A 169 1.39 4.28 -21.08
C ASP A 169 1.56 5.81 -21.03
N GLY A 170 2.70 6.29 -20.52
CA GLY A 170 3.00 7.71 -20.30
C GLY A 170 2.52 8.25 -18.94
N SER A 171 1.79 7.47 -18.15
CA SER A 171 1.39 7.86 -16.79
C SER A 171 2.50 7.68 -15.75
N ILE A 172 3.48 6.83 -16.06
CA ILE A 172 4.68 6.59 -15.25
C ILE A 172 5.89 6.84 -16.16
N PRO A 173 6.77 7.80 -15.83
CA PRO A 173 7.94 8.10 -16.65
C PRO A 173 8.97 6.96 -16.57
N ASP A 174 9.77 6.85 -17.63
CA ASP A 174 10.96 5.99 -17.61
C ASP A 174 12.02 6.56 -16.66
N GLY A 175 12.80 5.66 -16.05
CA GLY A 175 13.86 6.00 -15.10
C GLY A 175 13.41 5.94 -13.65
N ASP A 176 14.16 6.62 -12.78
CA ASP A 176 13.92 6.62 -11.35
C ASP A 176 12.81 7.61 -10.98
N THR A 177 11.81 7.14 -10.23
CA THR A 177 10.70 7.97 -9.74
C THR A 177 10.31 7.55 -8.33
N THR A 178 9.99 8.52 -7.47
CA THR A 178 9.41 8.24 -6.16
C THR A 178 7.93 7.89 -6.33
N TRP A 179 7.56 6.71 -5.85
CA TRP A 179 6.22 6.17 -5.81
C TRP A 179 5.80 5.94 -4.37
N PHE A 180 4.62 6.43 -4.01
CA PHE A 180 4.00 6.22 -2.72
C PHE A 180 3.04 5.04 -2.83
N LEU A 181 3.15 4.09 -1.92
CA LEU A 181 2.28 2.93 -1.83
C LEU A 181 1.44 3.04 -0.56
N ASP A 182 0.13 3.06 -0.73
CA ASP A 182 -0.83 3.15 0.37
C ASP A 182 -1.21 1.75 0.82
N LEU A 183 -1.12 1.51 2.13
CA LEU A 183 -1.55 0.27 2.76
C LEU A 183 -2.67 0.56 3.75
N HIS A 184 -3.58 -0.41 3.84
CA HIS A 184 -4.62 -0.41 4.85
C HIS A 184 -4.63 -1.74 5.59
N ARG A 185 -4.79 -1.67 6.92
CA ARG A 185 -4.96 -2.84 7.77
C ARG A 185 -6.38 -3.39 7.59
N GLN A 186 -6.48 -4.67 7.28
CA GLN A 186 -7.73 -5.38 7.13
C GLN A 186 -8.31 -5.75 8.51
N THR A 187 -9.59 -6.12 8.54
CA THR A 187 -10.29 -6.55 9.77
C THR A 187 -9.67 -7.78 10.44
N GLY A 188 -8.82 -8.55 9.74
CA GLY A 188 -8.02 -9.66 10.28
C GLY A 188 -6.62 -9.28 10.78
N GLY A 189 -6.25 -8.00 10.69
CA GLY A 189 -4.93 -7.50 11.09
C GLY A 189 -3.87 -7.49 9.98
N ASP A 190 -4.16 -8.14 8.85
CA ASP A 190 -3.29 -8.18 7.67
C ASP A 190 -3.16 -6.80 7.02
N TRP A 191 -2.01 -6.52 6.41
CA TRP A 191 -1.79 -5.31 5.63
C TRP A 191 -1.92 -5.64 4.15
N LEU A 192 -2.68 -4.81 3.41
CA LEU A 192 -2.81 -4.91 1.96
C LEU A 192 -2.69 -3.52 1.33
N LEU A 193 -2.20 -3.47 0.10
CA LEU A 193 -2.12 -2.28 -0.71
C LEU A 193 -3.52 -1.84 -1.16
N THR A 194 -3.79 -0.55 -1.01
CA THR A 194 -5.05 0.08 -1.42
C THR A 194 -4.91 0.99 -2.64
N GLY A 195 -3.67 1.34 -2.99
CA GLY A 195 -3.32 2.16 -4.14
C GLY A 195 -1.86 2.64 -4.11
N GLY A 196 -1.54 3.54 -5.04
CA GLY A 196 -0.27 4.24 -5.07
C GLY A 196 -0.20 5.36 -6.12
N GLY A 197 0.90 6.08 -6.15
CA GLY A 197 1.08 7.19 -7.09
C GLY A 197 2.36 7.99 -6.88
N THR A 198 2.55 9.04 -7.68
CA THR A 198 3.69 9.97 -7.57
C THR A 198 3.53 11.01 -6.45
N GLY A 199 2.43 10.98 -5.69
CA GLY A 199 2.21 11.82 -4.50
C GLY A 199 1.12 11.25 -3.59
N PRO A 200 1.15 11.55 -2.27
CA PRO A 200 0.09 11.20 -1.32
C PRO A 200 -1.17 12.07 -1.46
#